data_AF-A0A5J4UB68-F1
#
_entry.id   AF-A0A5J4UB68-F1
#
_cell.length_a   1.000
_cell.length_b   1.000
_cell.length_c   1.000
_cell.angle_alpha   90.00
_cell.angle_beta   90.00
_cell.angle_gamma   90.00
#
_symmetry.space_group_name_H-M   'P 1'
#
loop_
_entity.id
_entity.type
_entity.pdbx_description
1 polymer ?
#
loop_
_entity_poly.entity_id
_entity_poly.type
_entity_poly.pdbx_seq_one_letter_code
_entity_poly.pdbx_strand_id
1 'polypeptide(L)'
;MHRVNRSGIDFIKRLWYDKDNKKVTVLTTDHRITHVVGVDFNFLYPSDMSSEPHQFIKNTQQSQSHSCRWTGGKMYMCGSQTDKIEVDDDHSKQNILRIINNKNRFTADGQLFIAEVKGHIQEDYLNDFINFPPILRNYEFTTDERTIGSYMYSHMKDNTIKTDQKQRKLTNLTSAMGEFMAFSSYYLWFLIDDCHFIIDDVKQIVLFNKHDQLNSFIKEFTKNRIEAKLDENKGQEQFFKIVMNSSYDSDGMNTEKYHKVKMMNRKQTERAIRSNAFMDEQKISEDNYIVQMNTEHCSCKTPLQVAFFVLDNAKYWYLNFIYNFMYKCLDINRIHFIEGDIDSAYWAISGNPNEGFTQWFNAVISDRDFYNDNAKYFFPTIKSDVYDEKKILGLAIERQGTAMYALAPKNYMIETIYCANTKIKLKGVNQKSNKITKDQIVDCINEGKITKCTNMRLGQKNHQMSQLSIEKNGITGIHNKIVVLENQSCCPYMYGLTAKDYSYETGGLSSAK
;
A
#
# COMPACT_ATOMS: atom_id res chain seq x y z
N MET A 1 -0.80 11.46 9.66
CA MET A 1 -2.09 10.92 9.18
C MET A 1 -3.20 11.29 10.16
N HIS A 2 -4.41 11.57 9.67
CA HIS A 2 -5.55 11.93 10.52
C HIS A 2 -6.86 11.40 9.93
N ARG A 3 -7.78 10.89 10.78
CA ARG A 3 -9.00 10.22 10.32
C ARG A 3 -10.12 11.17 9.89
N VAL A 4 -10.10 12.43 10.31
CA VAL A 4 -11.13 13.44 10.00
C VAL A 4 -10.51 14.67 9.36
N ASN A 5 -10.87 14.99 8.14
CA ASN A 5 -10.24 16.08 7.40
C ASN A 5 -11.32 16.91 6.71
N ARG A 6 -11.73 18.02 7.32
CA ARG A 6 -12.84 18.86 6.85
C ARG A 6 -12.35 20.26 6.51
N SER A 7 -12.69 20.69 5.30
CA SER A 7 -12.46 22.04 4.79
C SER A 7 -13.04 23.09 5.73
N GLY A 8 -12.29 24.14 6.01
CA GLY A 8 -12.71 25.25 6.85
C GLY A 8 -12.76 24.95 8.36
N ILE A 9 -12.61 23.69 8.78
CA ILE A 9 -12.77 23.27 10.17
C ILE A 9 -11.45 22.76 10.73
N ASP A 10 -10.87 21.75 10.08
CA ASP A 10 -9.67 21.06 10.57
C ASP A 10 -8.39 21.71 10.02
N PHE A 11 -7.27 21.42 10.68
CA PHE A 11 -5.95 21.96 10.36
C PHE A 11 -4.98 20.83 10.00
N ILE A 12 -3.95 21.18 9.23
CA ILE A 12 -2.89 20.24 8.88
C ILE A 12 -2.18 19.77 10.17
N LYS A 13 -1.88 18.47 10.19
CA LYS A 13 -1.22 17.78 11.31
C LYS A 13 0.14 17.28 10.89
N ARG A 14 1.14 17.44 11.75
CA ARG A 14 2.50 16.92 11.56
C ARG A 14 2.91 16.08 12.76
N LEU A 15 3.61 14.99 12.49
CA LEU A 15 4.27 14.18 13.51
C LEU A 15 5.68 14.71 13.71
N TRP A 16 6.08 14.82 14.97
CA TRP A 16 7.44 15.18 15.37
C TRP A 16 7.96 14.19 16.41
N TYR A 17 9.16 13.69 16.18
CA TYR A 17 9.89 12.77 17.01
C TYR A 17 10.96 13.53 17.81
N ASP A 18 10.83 13.44 19.13
CA ASP A 18 11.82 13.88 20.10
C ASP A 18 12.85 12.77 20.32
N LYS A 19 14.07 12.95 19.81
CA LYS A 19 15.13 11.96 19.94
C LYS A 19 15.67 11.81 21.36
N ASP A 20 15.60 12.87 22.17
CA ASP A 20 16.16 12.87 23.53
C ASP A 20 15.20 12.17 24.49
N ASN A 21 13.91 12.46 24.35
CA ASN A 21 12.87 11.85 25.19
C ASN A 21 12.27 10.56 24.61
N LYS A 22 12.61 10.20 23.37
CA LYS A 22 12.06 9.06 22.61
C LYS A 22 10.53 9.11 22.54
N LYS A 23 9.97 10.28 22.22
CA LYS A 23 8.51 10.51 22.16
C LYS A 23 8.09 11.03 20.80
N VAL A 24 6.86 10.73 20.41
CA VAL A 24 6.24 11.28 19.20
C VAL A 24 5.08 12.18 19.60
N THR A 25 5.14 13.44 19.17
CA THR A 25 4.07 14.41 19.39
C THR A 25 3.40 14.75 18.07
N VAL A 26 2.07 14.77 18.07
CA VAL A 26 1.30 15.33 16.95
C VAL A 26 1.12 16.82 17.14
N LEU A 27 1.71 17.59 16.23
CA LEU A 27 1.64 19.04 16.15
C LEU A 27 0.49 19.47 15.24
N THR A 28 -0.20 20.54 15.62
CA THR A 28 -1.24 21.17 14.79
C THR A 28 -0.72 22.47 14.22
N THR A 29 -0.63 22.57 12.89
CA THR A 29 -0.19 23.81 12.23
C THR A 29 -1.33 24.84 12.19
N ASP A 30 -1.01 26.09 11.87
CA ASP A 30 -1.97 27.16 11.59
C ASP A 30 -2.60 27.09 10.20
N HIS A 31 -2.18 26.12 9.39
CA HIS A 31 -2.68 25.87 8.05
C HIS A 31 -4.01 25.11 8.08
N ARG A 32 -5.10 25.87 7.90
CA ARG A 32 -6.46 25.33 7.81
C ARG A 32 -6.66 24.56 6.51
N ILE A 33 -7.27 23.39 6.58
CA ILE A 33 -7.57 22.56 5.41
C ILE A 33 -8.61 23.29 4.55
N THR A 34 -8.38 23.33 3.23
CA THR A 34 -9.34 23.85 2.25
C THR A 34 -9.98 22.74 1.42
N HIS A 35 -9.28 21.63 1.18
CA HIS A 35 -9.81 20.50 0.43
C HIS A 35 -8.97 19.23 0.59
N VAL A 36 -9.46 18.13 0.02
CA VAL A 36 -8.80 16.83 -0.08
C VAL A 36 -8.54 16.51 -1.55
N VAL A 37 -7.35 16.00 -1.85
CA VAL A 37 -6.94 15.57 -3.20
C VAL A 37 -6.51 14.11 -3.14
N GLY A 38 -7.06 13.31 -4.05
CA GLY A 38 -6.71 11.91 -4.28
C GLY A 38 -6.10 11.71 -5.67
N VAL A 39 -4.99 11.00 -5.73
CA VAL A 39 -4.33 10.56 -6.98
C VAL A 39 -4.51 9.06 -7.18
N ASP A 40 -4.50 8.63 -8.45
CA ASP A 40 -4.56 7.22 -8.88
C ASP A 40 -3.43 6.96 -9.88
N PHE A 41 -2.60 5.96 -9.58
CA PHE A 41 -1.47 5.54 -10.41
C PHE A 41 -1.94 4.68 -11.57
N ASN A 42 -1.56 5.04 -12.79
CA ASN A 42 -2.00 4.36 -13.99
C ASN A 42 -1.39 2.96 -14.08
N PHE A 43 -2.24 1.94 -13.95
CA PHE A 43 -1.87 0.54 -14.14
C PHE A 43 -0.62 0.19 -13.32
N LEU A 44 -0.58 0.57 -12.02
CA LEU A 44 0.64 0.56 -11.21
C LEU A 44 1.51 -0.68 -11.44
N TYR A 45 1.02 -1.87 -11.09
CA TYR A 45 1.80 -3.11 -11.25
C TYR A 45 2.26 -3.39 -12.70
N PRO A 46 1.38 -3.33 -13.73
CA PRO A 46 1.82 -3.34 -15.13
C PRO A 46 2.91 -2.32 -15.46
N SER A 47 2.76 -1.08 -14.99
CA SER A 47 3.71 0.00 -15.23
C SER A 47 5.08 -0.29 -14.60
N ASP A 48 5.11 -0.87 -13.41
CA ASP A 48 6.35 -1.15 -12.67
C ASP A 48 7.15 -2.32 -13.23
N MET A 49 6.49 -3.21 -13.99
CA MET A 49 7.14 -4.31 -14.73
C MET A 49 7.36 -4.01 -16.21
N SER A 50 7.00 -2.80 -16.67
CA SER A 50 7.15 -2.39 -18.06
C SER A 50 8.60 -2.17 -18.47
N SER A 51 9.49 -1.84 -17.52
CA SER A 51 10.85 -1.33 -17.81
C SER A 51 10.87 -0.13 -18.77
N GLU A 52 9.78 0.65 -18.85
CA GLU A 52 9.79 1.93 -19.56
C GLU A 52 10.72 2.91 -18.83
N PRO A 53 11.52 3.71 -19.58
CA PRO A 53 12.40 4.69 -18.97
C PRO A 53 11.60 5.85 -18.37
N HIS A 54 12.02 6.32 -17.20
CA HIS A 54 11.40 7.49 -16.56
C HIS A 54 12.45 8.37 -15.88
N GLN A 55 12.28 9.70 -15.95
CA GLN A 55 13.25 10.67 -15.42
C GLN A 55 13.48 10.55 -13.90
N PHE A 56 12.46 10.10 -13.18
CA PHE A 56 12.50 9.90 -11.74
C PHE A 56 13.03 8.54 -11.32
N ILE A 57 13.29 7.60 -12.24
CA ILE A 57 14.03 6.38 -11.90
C ILE A 57 15.52 6.74 -11.87
N LYS A 58 15.96 7.38 -10.79
CA LYS A 58 17.34 7.89 -10.63
C LYS A 58 17.81 7.78 -9.18
N ASN A 59 19.13 7.86 -8.99
CA ASN A 59 19.74 8.08 -7.67
C ASN A 59 19.78 9.59 -7.37
N THR A 60 19.65 9.96 -6.09
CA THR A 60 19.78 11.31 -5.53
C THR A 60 21.18 11.89 -5.54
N GLN A 61 22.25 11.07 -5.57
CA GLN A 61 23.62 11.58 -5.33
C GLN A 61 24.25 12.43 -6.46
N GLN A 62 23.63 12.59 -7.63
CA GLN A 62 24.12 13.55 -8.64
C GLN A 62 22.97 14.26 -9.34
N SER A 63 22.58 15.41 -8.79
CA SER A 63 21.52 16.27 -9.33
C SER A 63 21.90 17.09 -10.57
N GLN A 64 23.06 16.88 -11.21
CA GLN A 64 23.50 17.75 -12.31
C GLN A 64 24.12 17.06 -13.53
N SER A 65 24.36 15.74 -13.51
CA SER A 65 24.81 15.01 -14.69
C SER A 65 23.69 14.11 -15.23
N HIS A 66 23.45 14.17 -16.55
CA HIS A 66 22.48 13.32 -17.23
C HIS A 66 22.85 11.81 -17.20
N SER A 67 23.96 11.42 -16.54
CA SER A 67 24.61 10.12 -16.69
C SER A 67 24.46 9.14 -15.53
N CYS A 68 23.89 9.52 -14.37
CA CYS A 68 23.79 8.61 -13.21
C CYS A 68 22.34 8.26 -12.85
N ARG A 69 21.79 7.24 -13.50
CA ARG A 69 20.47 6.67 -13.19
C ARG A 69 20.65 5.22 -12.74
N TRP A 70 19.91 4.76 -11.72
CA TRP A 70 19.88 3.31 -11.44
C TRP A 70 19.51 2.60 -12.73
N THR A 71 20.38 1.65 -13.12
CA THR A 71 20.20 0.84 -14.32
C THR A 71 19.79 1.64 -15.57
N GLY A 72 20.34 2.85 -15.77
CA GLY A 72 20.04 3.66 -16.97
C GLY A 72 18.64 4.27 -17.01
N GLY A 73 17.91 4.31 -15.89
CA GLY A 73 16.62 4.98 -15.78
C GLY A 73 15.40 4.11 -16.03
N LYS A 74 15.58 2.78 -15.95
CA LYS A 74 14.54 1.78 -16.14
C LYS A 74 14.48 0.86 -14.92
N MET A 75 13.27 0.47 -14.51
CA MET A 75 13.07 -0.62 -13.56
C MET A 75 13.08 -1.96 -14.32
N TYR A 76 14.23 -2.62 -14.34
CA TYR A 76 14.35 -3.98 -14.92
C TYR A 76 13.67 -5.02 -14.04
N MET A 77 13.22 -6.10 -14.68
CA MET A 77 12.70 -7.28 -13.99
C MET A 77 13.78 -8.34 -13.81
N CYS A 78 13.67 -9.11 -12.73
CA CYS A 78 14.54 -10.26 -12.47
C CYS A 78 14.17 -11.43 -13.39
N GLY A 79 15.17 -12.13 -13.93
CA GLY A 79 14.98 -13.40 -14.60
C GLY A 79 15.41 -14.58 -13.74
N SER A 80 16.38 -15.35 -14.23
CA SER A 80 16.93 -16.52 -13.57
C SER A 80 17.80 -16.12 -12.37
N GLN A 81 17.68 -16.90 -11.29
CA GLN A 81 18.62 -16.82 -10.18
C GLN A 81 20.02 -17.19 -10.69
N THR A 82 21.00 -16.32 -10.44
CA THR A 82 22.40 -16.52 -10.83
C THR A 82 23.25 -16.99 -9.66
N ASP A 83 22.90 -16.57 -8.43
CA ASP A 83 23.65 -16.93 -7.23
C ASP A 83 22.81 -16.75 -5.96
N LYS A 84 23.25 -17.33 -4.85
CA LYS A 84 22.71 -17.12 -3.51
C LYS A 84 23.85 -17.16 -2.48
N ILE A 85 23.89 -16.15 -1.62
CA ILE A 85 24.85 -16.07 -0.52
C ILE A 85 24.06 -15.97 0.78
N GLU A 86 24.29 -16.89 1.70
CA GLU A 86 23.81 -16.84 3.09
C GLU A 86 24.96 -16.42 4.00
N VAL A 87 24.64 -15.72 5.08
CA VAL A 87 25.67 -15.31 6.06
C VAL A 87 26.02 -16.49 6.98
N ASP A 88 27.26 -16.94 6.87
CA ASP A 88 27.89 -17.96 7.72
C ASP A 88 29.08 -17.40 8.53
N ASP A 89 29.72 -16.32 8.04
CA ASP A 89 30.84 -15.65 8.68
C ASP A 89 30.86 -14.13 8.35
N ASP A 90 31.83 -13.40 8.92
CA ASP A 90 31.99 -11.97 8.66
C ASP A 90 32.38 -11.68 7.20
N HIS A 91 33.05 -12.61 6.51
CA HIS A 91 33.46 -12.44 5.13
C HIS A 91 32.26 -12.47 4.18
N SER A 92 31.34 -13.43 4.33
CA SER A 92 30.09 -13.50 3.56
C SER A 92 29.19 -12.30 3.86
N LYS A 93 29.10 -11.86 5.12
CA LYS A 93 28.42 -10.62 5.49
C LYS A 93 28.98 -9.40 4.73
N GLN A 94 30.30 -9.22 4.73
CA GLN A 94 30.95 -8.12 4.00
C GLN A 94 30.78 -8.24 2.49
N ASN A 95 30.78 -9.46 1.94
CA ASN A 95 30.51 -9.70 0.53
C ASN A 95 29.10 -9.24 0.12
N ILE A 96 28.08 -9.60 0.90
CA ILE A 96 26.69 -9.14 0.67
C ILE A 96 26.61 -7.61 0.69
N LEU A 97 27.21 -6.96 1.70
CA LEU A 97 27.23 -5.50 1.80
C LEU A 97 27.95 -4.84 0.62
N ARG A 98 29.03 -5.43 0.11
CA ARG A 98 29.72 -4.97 -1.10
C ARG A 98 28.84 -5.07 -2.34
N ILE A 99 28.07 -6.15 -2.49
CA ILE A 99 27.12 -6.33 -3.61
C ILE A 99 26.02 -5.26 -3.56
N ILE A 100 25.41 -5.05 -2.39
CA ILE A 100 24.34 -4.05 -2.19
C ILE A 100 24.83 -2.63 -2.53
N ASN A 101 26.06 -2.30 -2.13
CA ASN A 101 26.65 -0.96 -2.30
C ASN A 101 27.49 -0.80 -3.57
N ASN A 102 27.51 -1.81 -4.46
CA ASN A 102 28.31 -1.77 -5.67
C ASN A 102 27.89 -0.60 -6.56
N LYS A 103 28.87 0.22 -7.00
CA LYS A 103 28.64 1.39 -7.85
C LYS A 103 28.08 1.04 -9.24
N ASN A 104 28.23 -0.20 -9.71
CA ASN A 104 27.61 -0.67 -10.93
C ASN A 104 26.08 -0.61 -10.88
N ARG A 105 25.46 -0.49 -9.70
CA ARG A 105 24.00 -0.25 -9.58
C ARG A 105 23.52 1.01 -10.32
N PHE A 106 24.42 1.96 -10.61
CA PHE A 106 24.14 3.17 -11.38
C PHE A 106 24.43 3.03 -12.89
N THR A 107 24.78 1.84 -13.36
CA THR A 107 25.09 1.57 -14.77
C THR A 107 24.19 0.47 -15.33
N ALA A 108 24.29 0.24 -16.64
CA ALA A 108 23.65 -0.88 -17.31
C ALA A 108 24.15 -2.25 -16.80
N ASP A 109 25.22 -2.31 -15.99
CA ASP A 109 25.79 -3.54 -15.43
C ASP A 109 25.29 -3.83 -14.00
N GLY A 110 24.38 -3.01 -13.47
CA GLY A 110 23.82 -3.21 -12.13
C GLY A 110 23.15 -4.57 -11.98
N GLN A 111 23.56 -5.31 -10.95
CA GLN A 111 23.07 -6.64 -10.60
C GLN A 111 21.77 -6.52 -9.79
N LEU A 112 20.72 -7.24 -10.21
CA LEU A 112 19.47 -7.30 -9.43
C LEU A 112 19.59 -8.33 -8.32
N PHE A 113 18.93 -8.06 -7.21
CA PHE A 113 18.93 -8.94 -6.05
C PHE A 113 17.66 -8.83 -5.22
N ILE A 114 17.44 -9.82 -4.37
CA ILE A 114 16.59 -9.73 -3.18
C ILE A 114 17.50 -9.94 -1.98
N ALA A 115 17.55 -8.97 -1.07
CA ALA A 115 18.34 -9.03 0.14
C ALA A 115 17.43 -9.08 1.37
N GLU A 116 17.73 -9.98 2.30
CA GLU A 116 17.05 -10.06 3.59
C GLU A 116 17.91 -9.36 4.65
N VAL A 117 17.45 -8.20 5.12
CA VAL A 117 18.24 -7.28 5.95
C VAL A 117 17.46 -6.80 7.19
N LYS A 118 18.20 -6.45 8.23
CA LYS A 118 17.75 -5.58 9.31
C LYS A 118 18.30 -4.19 9.06
N GLY A 119 17.55 -3.18 9.44
CA GLY A 119 18.02 -1.81 9.36
C GLY A 119 17.00 -0.82 9.86
N HIS A 120 17.42 0.44 9.91
CA HIS A 120 16.61 1.55 10.37
C HIS A 120 16.98 2.82 9.63
N ILE A 121 16.03 3.76 9.53
CA ILE A 121 16.34 5.13 9.14
C ILE A 121 17.18 5.75 10.25
N GLN A 122 18.29 6.36 9.89
CA GLN A 122 19.15 7.07 10.84
C GLN A 122 18.34 8.08 11.66
N GLU A 123 18.55 8.06 12.98
CA GLU A 123 17.70 8.78 13.95
C GLU A 123 17.51 10.27 13.66
N ASP A 124 18.58 10.98 13.25
CA ASP A 124 18.52 12.41 12.95
C ASP A 124 17.61 12.76 11.76
N TYR A 125 17.30 11.77 10.90
CA TYR A 125 16.44 11.93 9.74
C TYR A 125 15.01 11.41 9.97
N LEU A 126 14.68 10.86 11.14
CA LEU A 126 13.36 10.28 11.39
C LEU A 126 12.21 11.27 11.16
N ASN A 127 12.42 12.55 11.48
CA ASN A 127 11.41 13.60 11.31
C ASN A 127 11.06 13.89 9.84
N ASP A 128 11.96 13.59 8.91
CA ASP A 128 11.73 13.75 7.47
C ASP A 128 10.74 12.69 6.95
N PHE A 129 10.70 11.53 7.60
CA PHE A 129 9.98 10.33 7.14
C PHE A 129 8.80 9.92 8.01
N ILE A 130 8.74 10.34 9.28
CA ILE A 130 7.72 9.89 10.25
C ILE A 130 6.28 10.19 9.82
N ASN A 131 6.09 11.24 9.01
CA ASN A 131 4.77 11.63 8.50
C ASN A 131 4.24 10.65 7.43
N PHE A 132 5.12 9.90 6.76
CA PHE A 132 4.78 8.82 5.84
C PHE A 132 5.91 7.76 5.75
N PRO A 133 6.11 6.89 6.76
CA PRO A 133 7.32 6.08 6.81
C PRO A 133 7.53 5.19 5.57
N PRO A 134 8.75 5.14 5.00
CA PRO A 134 8.99 4.59 3.67
C PRO A 134 9.09 3.06 3.64
N ILE A 135 9.12 2.36 4.78
CA ILE A 135 9.23 0.89 4.81
C ILE A 135 7.83 0.28 4.86
N LEU A 136 7.35 -0.19 3.71
CA LEU A 136 6.03 -0.80 3.50
C LEU A 136 6.17 -2.33 3.60
N ARG A 137 6.01 -2.85 4.81
CA ARG A 137 6.20 -4.28 5.12
C ARG A 137 5.12 -4.83 6.05
N ASN A 138 4.96 -6.15 6.00
CA ASN A 138 4.11 -6.86 6.96
C ASN A 138 4.83 -6.88 8.31
N TYR A 139 4.18 -6.33 9.32
CA TYR A 139 4.65 -6.36 10.70
C TYR A 139 3.76 -7.26 11.54
N GLU A 140 4.36 -8.13 12.36
CA GLU A 140 3.65 -8.91 13.37
C GLU A 140 3.61 -8.12 14.69
N PHE A 141 2.41 -7.97 15.25
CA PHE A 141 2.21 -7.26 16.51
C PHE A 141 1.02 -7.87 17.27
N THR A 142 0.93 -7.56 18.56
CA THR A 142 -0.18 -7.98 19.41
C THR A 142 -1.17 -6.83 19.55
N THR A 143 -2.48 -7.10 19.50
CA THR A 143 -3.52 -6.08 19.76
C THR A 143 -3.74 -5.82 21.25
N ASP A 144 -2.65 -5.68 22.01
CA ASP A 144 -2.67 -5.30 23.42
C ASP A 144 -2.64 -3.77 23.57
N GLU A 145 -3.06 -3.28 24.74
CA GLU A 145 -3.16 -1.84 25.01
C GLU A 145 -1.83 -1.10 24.82
N ARG A 146 -0.71 -1.75 25.19
CA ARG A 146 0.64 -1.20 25.06
C ARG A 146 1.00 -0.92 23.60
N THR A 147 0.51 -1.73 22.67
CA THR A 147 0.85 -1.65 21.25
C THR A 147 -0.12 -0.75 20.49
N ILE A 148 -1.44 -0.99 20.61
CA ILE A 148 -2.44 -0.28 19.80
C ILE A 148 -2.98 1.00 20.46
N GLY A 149 -2.64 1.23 21.72
CA GLY A 149 -3.10 2.36 22.53
C GLY A 149 -4.46 2.12 23.18
N SER A 150 -4.67 2.82 24.31
CA SER A 150 -5.91 2.75 25.10
C SER A 150 -7.15 3.05 24.27
N TYR A 151 -7.09 4.06 23.39
CA TYR A 151 -8.23 4.48 22.59
C TYR A 151 -8.76 3.34 21.68
N MET A 152 -7.90 2.68 20.89
CA MET A 152 -8.32 1.55 20.05
C MET A 152 -8.60 0.28 20.87
N TYR A 153 -7.85 0.06 21.95
CA TYR A 153 -8.03 -1.12 22.81
C TYR A 153 -9.38 -1.10 23.53
N SER A 154 -9.75 0.03 24.14
CA SER A 154 -11.06 0.23 24.77
C SER A 154 -12.18 0.14 23.73
N HIS A 155 -12.02 0.81 22.58
CA HIS A 155 -13.02 0.72 21.48
C HIS A 155 -13.27 -0.72 21.02
N MET A 156 -12.21 -1.56 20.95
CA MET A 156 -12.36 -2.99 20.66
C MET A 156 -13.07 -3.73 21.80
N LYS A 157 -12.68 -3.51 23.05
CA LYS A 157 -13.29 -4.17 24.23
C LYS A 157 -14.77 -3.82 24.39
N ASP A 158 -15.12 -2.54 24.34
CA ASP A 158 -16.48 -2.02 24.51
C ASP A 158 -17.44 -2.59 23.46
N ASN A 159 -16.90 -2.92 22.28
CA ASN A 159 -17.63 -3.54 21.18
C ASN A 159 -17.48 -5.07 21.11
N THR A 160 -16.97 -5.73 22.16
CA THR A 160 -16.82 -7.19 22.26
C THR A 160 -15.94 -7.80 21.15
N ILE A 161 -14.95 -7.03 20.67
CA ILE A 161 -13.99 -7.48 19.66
C ILE A 161 -12.74 -7.99 20.37
N LYS A 162 -12.26 -9.17 19.97
CA LYS A 162 -11.12 -9.84 20.61
C LYS A 162 -9.87 -8.96 20.57
N THR A 163 -9.33 -8.70 21.75
CA THR A 163 -8.03 -8.05 21.96
C THR A 163 -6.93 -9.08 22.20
N ASP A 164 -5.69 -8.62 22.36
CA ASP A 164 -4.54 -9.46 22.75
C ASP A 164 -4.26 -10.59 21.75
N GLN A 165 -4.60 -10.37 20.47
CA GLN A 165 -4.36 -11.31 19.38
C GLN A 165 -3.09 -10.92 18.63
N LYS A 166 -2.27 -11.91 18.28
CA LYS A 166 -1.20 -11.72 17.29
C LYS A 166 -1.81 -11.48 15.91
N GLN A 167 -1.35 -10.45 15.23
CA GLN A 167 -1.77 -10.11 13.88
C GLN A 167 -0.56 -9.73 13.04
N ARG A 168 -0.59 -10.14 11.77
CA ARG A 168 0.42 -9.75 10.77
C ARG A 168 -0.24 -8.88 9.72
N LYS A 169 0.17 -7.61 9.60
CA LYS A 169 -0.43 -6.65 8.66
C LYS A 169 0.60 -5.78 7.95
N LEU A 170 0.32 -5.46 6.69
CA LEU A 170 1.06 -4.45 5.92
C LEU A 170 0.81 -3.07 6.51
N THR A 171 1.89 -2.39 6.89
CA THR A 171 1.92 -1.04 7.44
C THR A 171 3.18 -0.28 7.00
N ASN A 172 3.28 0.99 7.39
CA ASN A 172 4.41 1.88 7.18
C ASN A 172 5.30 1.91 8.42
N LEU A 173 6.60 1.68 8.24
CA LEU A 173 7.58 1.61 9.32
C LEU A 173 8.78 2.54 9.04
N THR A 174 9.47 2.95 10.10
CA THR A 174 10.75 3.69 10.03
C THR A 174 11.97 2.78 10.18
N SER A 175 11.76 1.49 10.49
CA SER A 175 12.81 0.47 10.58
C SER A 175 12.26 -0.91 10.21
N ALA A 176 13.14 -1.90 10.15
CA ALA A 176 12.79 -3.32 10.06
C ALA A 176 12.29 -3.91 11.40
N MET A 177 12.06 -3.08 12.42
CA MET A 177 11.53 -3.49 13.74
C MET A 177 12.35 -4.59 14.43
N GLY A 178 13.66 -4.64 14.18
CA GLY A 178 14.57 -5.68 14.69
C GLY A 178 14.45 -7.04 14.00
N GLU A 179 13.59 -7.16 12.98
CA GLU A 179 13.36 -8.37 12.20
C GLU A 179 14.05 -8.31 10.84
N PHE A 180 14.38 -9.48 10.30
CA PHE A 180 14.87 -9.59 8.94
C PHE A 180 13.72 -9.41 7.94
N MET A 181 13.85 -8.43 7.05
CA MET A 181 12.88 -8.16 5.99
C MET A 181 13.54 -8.25 4.62
N ALA A 182 12.86 -8.89 3.66
CA ALA A 182 13.33 -8.98 2.29
C ALA A 182 13.02 -7.69 1.52
N PHE A 183 13.96 -7.23 0.68
CA PHE A 183 13.80 -6.08 -0.21
C PHE A 183 14.41 -6.38 -1.58
N SER A 184 13.73 -5.97 -2.65
CA SER A 184 14.32 -5.94 -3.98
C SER A 184 15.40 -4.86 -4.06
N SER A 185 16.28 -4.97 -5.05
CA SER A 185 17.40 -4.03 -5.23
C SER A 185 16.96 -2.57 -5.34
N TYR A 186 15.96 -2.24 -6.16
CA TYR A 186 15.50 -0.84 -6.31
C TYR A 186 14.92 -0.28 -5.02
N TYR A 187 14.14 -1.08 -4.29
CA TYR A 187 13.54 -0.61 -3.06
C TYR A 187 14.60 -0.43 -1.97
N LEU A 188 15.53 -1.38 -1.81
CA LEU A 188 16.60 -1.24 -0.84
C LEU A 188 17.54 -0.07 -1.17
N TRP A 189 17.89 0.12 -2.45
CA TRP A 189 18.71 1.25 -2.88
C TRP A 189 18.03 2.59 -2.60
N PHE A 190 16.72 2.71 -2.86
CA PHE A 190 15.95 3.89 -2.48
C PHE A 190 15.99 4.17 -0.98
N LEU A 191 15.81 3.14 -0.14
CA LEU A 191 15.90 3.32 1.30
C LEU A 191 17.28 3.84 1.73
N ILE A 192 18.36 3.29 1.16
CA ILE A 192 19.74 3.70 1.48
C ILE A 192 20.04 5.11 0.98
N ASP A 193 19.74 5.39 -0.28
CA ASP A 193 20.21 6.60 -0.99
C ASP A 193 19.29 7.82 -0.74
N ASP A 194 18.00 7.60 -0.52
CA ASP A 194 17.00 8.66 -0.36
C ASP A 194 16.45 8.77 1.07
N CYS A 195 16.46 7.68 1.83
CA CYS A 195 15.84 7.63 3.16
C CYS A 195 16.84 7.48 4.32
N HIS A 196 18.15 7.63 4.07
CA HIS A 196 19.18 7.49 5.11
C HIS A 196 19.09 6.17 5.89
N PHE A 197 18.74 5.08 5.20
CA PHE A 197 18.61 3.76 5.80
C PHE A 197 19.98 3.13 6.06
N ILE A 198 20.21 2.77 7.31
CA ILE A 198 21.39 2.05 7.77
C ILE A 198 21.03 0.56 7.83
N ILE A 199 21.85 -0.27 7.17
CA ILE A 199 21.76 -1.72 7.30
C ILE A 199 22.49 -2.12 8.59
N ASP A 200 21.74 -2.63 9.56
CA ASP A 200 22.27 -3.15 10.82
C ASP A 200 22.85 -4.56 10.65
N ASP A 201 22.15 -5.37 9.86
CA ASP A 201 22.51 -6.76 9.65
C ASP A 201 21.96 -7.29 8.33
N VAL A 202 22.60 -8.34 7.80
CA VAL A 202 22.16 -9.03 6.58
C VAL A 202 22.15 -10.52 6.85
N LYS A 203 21.14 -11.22 6.32
CA LYS A 203 20.99 -12.67 6.50
C LYS A 203 21.33 -13.44 5.25
N GLN A 204 20.87 -12.95 4.10
CA GLN A 204 21.12 -13.56 2.81
C GLN A 204 20.86 -12.58 1.67
N ILE A 205 21.39 -12.89 0.50
CA ILE A 205 21.09 -12.23 -0.76
C ILE A 205 20.93 -13.27 -1.86
N VAL A 206 19.94 -13.08 -2.73
CA VAL A 206 19.73 -13.88 -3.94
C VAL A 206 19.94 -12.96 -5.13
N LEU A 207 20.79 -13.38 -6.07
CA LEU A 207 21.16 -12.59 -7.25
C LEU A 207 20.39 -13.09 -8.48
N PHE A 208 20.01 -12.17 -9.37
CA PHE A 208 19.24 -12.47 -10.58
C PHE A 208 19.80 -11.76 -11.81
N ASN A 209 19.80 -12.43 -12.96
CA ASN A 209 19.96 -11.70 -14.20
C ASN A 209 18.78 -10.72 -14.39
N LYS A 210 18.95 -9.72 -15.26
CA LYS A 210 17.93 -8.70 -15.50
C LYS A 210 17.50 -8.67 -16.96
N HIS A 211 16.24 -8.33 -17.20
CA HIS A 211 15.67 -8.21 -18.54
C HIS A 211 14.53 -7.19 -18.57
N ASP A 212 14.17 -6.76 -19.78
CA ASP A 212 13.01 -5.88 -20.07
C ASP A 212 11.99 -6.57 -21.01
N GLN A 213 12.05 -7.91 -21.13
CA GLN A 213 11.20 -8.71 -22.04
C GLN A 213 9.69 -8.55 -21.84
N LEU A 214 9.23 -8.05 -20.68
CA LEU A 214 7.80 -7.79 -20.43
C LEU A 214 7.33 -6.47 -21.06
N ASN A 215 8.24 -5.62 -21.52
CA ASN A 215 7.95 -4.30 -22.07
C ASN A 215 6.95 -4.33 -23.23
N SER A 216 7.18 -5.20 -24.22
CA SER A 216 6.32 -5.31 -25.41
C SER A 216 4.89 -5.69 -25.03
N PHE A 217 4.74 -6.69 -24.16
CA PHE A 217 3.45 -7.12 -23.62
C PHE A 217 2.71 -5.98 -22.93
N ILE A 218 3.37 -5.25 -22.02
CA ILE A 218 2.72 -4.17 -21.28
C ILE A 218 2.31 -3.02 -22.20
N LYS A 219 3.17 -2.62 -23.14
CA LYS A 219 2.87 -1.53 -24.07
C LYS A 219 1.70 -1.87 -24.99
N GLU A 220 1.71 -3.07 -25.55
CA GLU A 220 0.64 -3.54 -26.44
C GLU A 220 -0.70 -3.60 -25.70
N PHE A 221 -0.75 -4.24 -24.53
CA PHE A 221 -2.00 -4.38 -23.77
C PHE A 221 -2.49 -3.04 -23.20
N THR A 222 -1.59 -2.12 -22.86
CA THR A 222 -1.95 -0.75 -22.46
C THR A 222 -2.56 0.01 -23.63
N LYS A 223 -1.92 -0.05 -24.81
CA LYS A 223 -2.44 0.57 -26.03
C LYS A 223 -3.81 0.02 -26.39
N ASN A 224 -3.96 -1.31 -26.47
CA ASN A 224 -5.24 -1.95 -26.81
C ASN A 224 -6.34 -1.60 -25.80
N ARG A 225 -6.00 -1.43 -24.52
CA ARG A 225 -6.94 -0.96 -23.50
C ARG A 225 -7.38 0.48 -23.74
N ILE A 226 -6.46 1.36 -24.12
CA ILE A 226 -6.78 2.76 -24.43
C ILE A 226 -7.67 2.84 -25.68
N GLU A 227 -7.35 2.08 -26.73
CA GLU A 227 -8.16 1.96 -27.94
C GLU A 227 -9.57 1.46 -27.61
N ALA A 228 -9.69 0.37 -26.85
CA ALA A 228 -10.99 -0.14 -26.41
C ALA A 228 -11.79 0.88 -25.59
N LYS A 229 -11.13 1.74 -24.82
CA LYS A 229 -11.79 2.83 -24.08
C LYS A 229 -12.26 3.94 -25.01
N LEU A 230 -11.48 4.30 -26.02
CA LEU A 230 -11.84 5.28 -27.04
C LEU A 230 -13.02 4.79 -27.91
N ASP A 231 -13.08 3.49 -28.17
CA ASP A 231 -14.18 2.82 -28.88
C ASP A 231 -15.42 2.56 -27.99
N GLU A 232 -15.40 3.04 -26.74
CA GLU A 232 -16.43 2.80 -25.72
C GLU A 232 -16.73 1.30 -25.45
N ASN A 233 -15.81 0.41 -25.81
CA ASN A 233 -15.92 -1.03 -25.62
C ASN A 233 -15.50 -1.46 -24.20
N LYS A 234 -16.43 -1.28 -23.25
CA LYS A 234 -16.23 -1.62 -21.84
C LYS A 234 -15.82 -3.07 -21.59
N GLY A 235 -16.27 -4.01 -22.44
CA GLY A 235 -15.92 -5.42 -22.32
C GLY A 235 -14.43 -5.67 -22.60
N GLN A 236 -13.93 -5.12 -23.71
CA GLN A 236 -12.51 -5.22 -24.07
C GLN A 236 -11.62 -4.41 -23.13
N GLU A 237 -12.04 -3.21 -22.71
CA GLU A 237 -11.30 -2.43 -21.72
C GLU A 237 -11.07 -3.24 -20.44
N GLN A 238 -12.14 -3.89 -19.95
CA GLN A 238 -12.08 -4.73 -18.75
C GLN A 238 -11.27 -6.01 -18.98
N PHE A 239 -11.34 -6.62 -20.17
CA PHE A 239 -10.51 -7.77 -20.53
C PHE A 239 -9.02 -7.42 -20.44
N PHE A 240 -8.56 -6.37 -21.13
CA PHE A 240 -7.15 -5.97 -21.10
C PHE A 240 -6.69 -5.58 -19.69
N LYS A 241 -7.55 -4.91 -18.90
CA LYS A 241 -7.28 -4.65 -17.48
C LYS A 241 -7.02 -5.93 -16.68
N ILE A 242 -7.90 -6.93 -16.83
CA ILE A 242 -7.81 -8.20 -16.10
C ILE A 242 -6.54 -8.94 -16.52
N VAL A 243 -6.27 -9.06 -17.82
CA VAL A 243 -5.10 -9.78 -18.33
C VAL A 243 -3.81 -9.20 -17.75
N MET A 244 -3.63 -7.87 -17.85
CA MET A 244 -2.45 -7.20 -17.31
C MET A 244 -2.30 -7.41 -15.80
N ASN A 245 -3.36 -7.21 -15.02
CA ASN A 245 -3.29 -7.39 -13.56
C ASN A 245 -3.11 -8.86 -13.14
N SER A 246 -3.68 -9.81 -13.88
CA SER A 246 -3.60 -11.24 -13.58
C SER A 246 -2.24 -11.87 -13.90
N SER A 247 -1.45 -11.23 -14.78
CA SER A 247 -0.19 -11.77 -15.27
C SER A 247 0.80 -12.04 -14.12
N TYR A 248 1.13 -11.00 -13.33
CA TYR A 248 2.03 -11.15 -12.19
C TYR A 248 1.37 -11.85 -10.98
N ASP A 249 0.04 -11.75 -10.82
CA ASP A 249 -0.68 -12.46 -9.75
C ASP A 249 -0.55 -13.98 -9.92
N SER A 250 -0.57 -14.46 -11.18
CA SER A 250 -0.32 -15.86 -11.51
C SER A 250 1.11 -16.28 -11.15
N ASP A 251 2.09 -15.38 -11.25
CA ASP A 251 3.47 -15.67 -10.87
C ASP A 251 3.63 -15.84 -9.34
N GLY A 252 2.82 -15.10 -8.57
CA GLY A 252 2.79 -15.11 -7.10
C GLY A 252 1.94 -16.23 -6.47
N MET A 253 1.47 -17.19 -7.26
CA MET A 253 0.49 -18.18 -6.83
C MET A 253 1.07 -19.17 -5.79
N ASN A 254 0.49 -19.20 -4.59
CA ASN A 254 0.89 -20.18 -3.56
C ASN A 254 0.15 -21.52 -3.78
N THR A 255 0.80 -22.42 -4.51
CA THR A 255 0.26 -23.75 -4.83
C THR A 255 0.24 -24.71 -3.63
N GLU A 256 0.94 -24.40 -2.54
CA GLU A 256 0.92 -25.22 -1.30
C GLU A 256 -0.45 -25.21 -0.64
N LYS A 257 -1.22 -24.14 -0.83
CA LYS A 257 -2.58 -24.00 -0.28
C LYS A 257 -3.66 -24.64 -1.15
N TYR A 258 -3.29 -25.31 -2.24
CA TYR A 258 -4.26 -25.87 -3.17
C TYR A 258 -4.78 -27.21 -2.66
N HIS A 259 -6.11 -27.33 -2.66
CA HIS A 259 -6.79 -28.58 -2.34
C HIS A 259 -7.27 -29.26 -3.62
N LYS A 260 -7.16 -30.60 -3.66
CA LYS A 260 -7.71 -31.40 -4.75
C LYS A 260 -9.18 -31.66 -4.47
N VAL A 261 -10.03 -31.14 -5.34
CA VAL A 261 -11.47 -31.42 -5.31
C VAL A 261 -11.77 -32.45 -6.40
N LYS A 262 -12.39 -33.57 -6.04
CA LYS A 262 -12.73 -34.65 -6.97
C LYS A 262 -14.22 -34.99 -6.85
N MET A 263 -14.87 -35.24 -7.99
CA MET A 263 -16.16 -35.92 -7.99
C MET A 263 -15.94 -37.42 -7.92
N MET A 264 -16.57 -38.07 -6.95
CA MET A 264 -16.40 -39.49 -6.65
C MET A 264 -17.75 -40.14 -6.44
N ASN A 265 -17.86 -41.41 -6.80
CA ASN A 265 -19.01 -42.22 -6.41
C ASN A 265 -18.94 -42.63 -4.93
N ARG A 266 -19.99 -43.27 -4.42
CA ARG A 266 -20.08 -43.61 -2.99
C ARG A 266 -18.90 -44.47 -2.53
N LYS A 267 -18.57 -45.53 -3.28
CA LYS A 267 -17.47 -46.45 -2.92
C LYS A 267 -16.11 -45.76 -2.94
N GLN A 268 -15.87 -44.91 -3.93
CA GLN A 268 -14.64 -44.11 -4.04
C GLN A 268 -14.52 -43.14 -2.86
N THR A 269 -15.62 -42.52 -2.45
CA THR A 269 -15.68 -41.59 -1.31
C THR A 269 -15.38 -42.30 0.01
N GLU A 270 -16.01 -43.45 0.27
CA GLU A 270 -15.74 -44.27 1.46
C GLU A 270 -14.27 -44.75 1.55
N ARG A 271 -13.59 -44.87 0.40
CA ARG A 271 -12.14 -45.14 0.35
C ARG A 271 -11.34 -43.87 0.62
N ALA A 272 -11.73 -42.74 0.04
CA ALA A 272 -11.04 -41.46 0.20
C ALA A 272 -11.08 -40.97 1.66
N ILE A 273 -12.20 -41.13 2.37
CA ILE A 273 -12.36 -40.77 3.80
C ILE A 273 -11.32 -41.44 4.70
N ARG A 274 -10.84 -42.63 4.30
CA ARG A 274 -9.80 -43.37 5.03
C ARG A 274 -8.37 -42.93 4.73
N SER A 275 -8.18 -41.99 3.80
CA SER A 275 -6.87 -41.42 3.48
C SER A 275 -6.52 -40.31 4.48
N ASN A 276 -5.25 -40.23 4.87
CA ASN A 276 -4.73 -39.09 5.66
C ASN A 276 -4.81 -37.75 4.91
N ALA A 277 -4.96 -37.79 3.59
CA ALA A 277 -5.16 -36.60 2.76
C ALA A 277 -6.62 -36.16 2.70
N PHE A 278 -7.58 -36.88 3.31
CA PHE A 278 -8.96 -36.47 3.35
C PHE A 278 -9.16 -35.19 4.17
N MET A 279 -10.05 -34.31 3.72
CA MET A 279 -10.43 -33.12 4.48
C MET A 279 -11.93 -33.02 4.71
N ASP A 280 -12.72 -33.14 3.64
CA ASP A 280 -14.16 -32.94 3.70
C ASP A 280 -14.86 -33.65 2.53
N GLU A 281 -16.13 -34.00 2.70
CA GLU A 281 -16.98 -34.54 1.66
C GLU A 281 -18.33 -33.81 1.59
N GLN A 282 -18.81 -33.60 0.37
CA GLN A 282 -20.11 -33.01 0.10
C GLN A 282 -20.88 -33.91 -0.87
N LYS A 283 -21.86 -34.64 -0.34
CA LYS A 283 -22.79 -35.43 -1.16
C LYS A 283 -23.61 -34.50 -2.08
N ILE A 284 -23.60 -34.79 -3.37
CA ILE A 284 -24.43 -34.13 -4.40
C ILE A 284 -25.69 -34.96 -4.66
N SER A 285 -25.53 -36.26 -4.84
CA SER A 285 -26.62 -37.22 -5.05
C SER A 285 -26.28 -38.56 -4.39
N GLU A 286 -27.15 -39.57 -4.50
CA GLU A 286 -26.92 -40.88 -3.85
C GLU A 286 -25.55 -41.50 -4.13
N ASP A 287 -25.07 -41.33 -5.37
CA ASP A 287 -23.81 -41.90 -5.84
C ASP A 287 -22.83 -40.85 -6.41
N ASN A 288 -22.96 -39.57 -6.03
CA ASN A 288 -22.00 -38.54 -6.41
C ASN A 288 -21.66 -37.65 -5.22
N TYR A 289 -20.38 -37.51 -4.95
CA TYR A 289 -19.82 -36.74 -3.85
C TYR A 289 -18.69 -35.86 -4.38
N ILE A 290 -18.61 -34.64 -3.88
CA ILE A 290 -17.43 -33.80 -4.01
C ILE A 290 -16.55 -34.12 -2.81
N VAL A 291 -15.37 -34.65 -3.05
CA VAL A 291 -14.40 -34.99 -2.00
C VAL A 291 -13.23 -34.02 -2.09
N GLN A 292 -12.99 -33.30 -1.00
CA GLN A 292 -11.86 -32.40 -0.86
C GLN A 292 -10.70 -33.12 -0.17
N MET A 293 -9.53 -33.06 -0.79
CA MET A 293 -8.31 -33.70 -0.31
C MET A 293 -7.16 -32.70 -0.25
N ASN A 294 -6.30 -32.86 0.76
CA ASN A 294 -4.99 -32.24 0.82
C ASN A 294 -4.09 -32.75 -0.30
N THR A 295 -3.21 -31.87 -0.76
CA THR A 295 -2.14 -32.23 -1.68
C THR A 295 -0.94 -32.70 -0.85
N GLU A 296 -0.54 -33.96 -1.01
CA GLU A 296 0.67 -34.50 -0.35
C GLU A 296 1.96 -33.88 -0.90
N HIS A 297 1.91 -33.42 -2.16
CA HIS A 297 3.00 -32.75 -2.85
C HIS A 297 2.47 -31.53 -3.60
N CYS A 298 3.15 -30.41 -3.46
CA CYS A 298 2.96 -29.21 -4.26
C CYS A 298 4.17 -29.01 -5.19
N SER A 299 3.93 -28.40 -6.35
CA SER A 299 5.00 -27.98 -7.26
C SER A 299 4.90 -26.47 -7.44
N CYS A 300 5.98 -25.77 -7.12
CA CYS A 300 6.12 -24.35 -7.41
C CYS A 300 6.69 -24.21 -8.82
N LYS A 301 5.81 -24.01 -9.81
CA LYS A 301 6.20 -23.81 -11.21
C LYS A 301 6.15 -22.34 -11.64
N THR A 302 5.80 -21.45 -10.73
CA THR A 302 5.63 -20.02 -11.01
C THR A 302 6.91 -19.26 -10.63
N PRO A 303 7.26 -18.19 -11.37
CA PRO A 303 8.43 -17.39 -11.08
C PRO A 303 8.13 -16.41 -9.93
N LEU A 304 8.09 -16.91 -8.69
CA LEU A 304 7.76 -16.12 -7.49
C LEU A 304 8.62 -14.85 -7.34
N GLN A 305 9.87 -14.88 -7.82
CA GLN A 305 10.75 -13.73 -7.82
C GLN A 305 10.19 -12.57 -8.66
N VAL A 306 9.52 -12.85 -9.78
CA VAL A 306 8.92 -11.83 -10.64
C VAL A 306 7.82 -11.11 -9.88
N ALA A 307 6.89 -11.85 -9.27
CA ALA A 307 5.82 -11.28 -8.43
C ALA A 307 6.38 -10.44 -7.27
N PHE A 308 7.48 -10.90 -6.63
CA PHE A 308 8.15 -10.14 -5.58
C PHE A 308 8.68 -8.80 -6.11
N PHE A 309 9.39 -8.80 -7.24
CA PHE A 309 9.91 -7.58 -7.86
C PHE A 309 8.80 -6.63 -8.30
N VAL A 310 7.68 -7.13 -8.85
CA VAL A 310 6.53 -6.28 -9.21
C VAL A 310 6.00 -5.54 -7.98
N LEU A 311 5.76 -6.26 -6.88
CA LEU A 311 5.21 -5.67 -5.66
C LEU A 311 6.16 -4.68 -4.98
N ASP A 312 7.48 -4.90 -5.06
CA ASP A 312 8.47 -3.99 -4.49
C ASP A 312 8.80 -2.81 -5.39
N ASN A 313 8.85 -3.00 -6.71
CA ASN A 313 9.01 -1.91 -7.67
C ASN A 313 7.82 -0.95 -7.58
N ALA A 314 6.60 -1.46 -7.35
CA ALA A 314 5.42 -0.63 -7.11
C ALA A 314 5.52 0.24 -5.86
N LYS A 315 6.02 -0.32 -4.75
CA LYS A 315 6.27 0.46 -3.53
C LYS A 315 7.33 1.51 -3.77
N TYR A 316 8.43 1.15 -4.43
CA TYR A 316 9.46 2.09 -4.83
C TYR A 316 8.89 3.22 -5.70
N TRP A 317 8.11 2.91 -6.73
CA TRP A 317 7.53 3.90 -7.63
C TRP A 317 6.58 4.86 -6.90
N TYR A 318 5.74 4.31 -6.02
CA TYR A 318 4.85 5.08 -5.16
C TYR A 318 5.62 6.04 -4.24
N LEU A 319 6.68 5.54 -3.59
CA LEU A 319 7.53 6.32 -2.70
C LEU A 319 8.33 7.39 -3.45
N ASN A 320 8.78 7.06 -4.65
CA ASN A 320 9.53 7.97 -5.51
C ASN A 320 8.68 9.17 -5.93
N PHE A 321 7.39 8.98 -6.23
CA PHE A 321 6.47 10.10 -6.44
C PHE A 321 6.33 10.98 -5.20
N ILE A 322 6.20 10.39 -4.01
CA ILE A 322 6.03 11.15 -2.77
C ILE A 322 7.31 11.92 -2.42
N TYR A 323 8.44 11.24 -2.34
CA TYR A 323 9.68 11.80 -1.79
C TYR A 323 10.47 12.60 -2.82
N ASN A 324 10.56 12.12 -4.06
CA ASN A 324 11.41 12.73 -5.07
C ASN A 324 10.66 13.72 -5.95
N PHE A 325 9.32 13.70 -5.98
CA PHE A 325 8.53 14.72 -6.66
C PHE A 325 7.77 15.60 -5.67
N MET A 326 6.79 15.08 -4.92
CA MET A 326 5.92 15.91 -4.08
C MET A 326 6.70 16.68 -3.02
N TYR A 327 7.58 16.01 -2.25
CA TYR A 327 8.31 16.68 -1.16
C TYR A 327 9.38 17.65 -1.68
N LYS A 328 9.76 17.57 -2.97
CA LYS A 328 10.69 18.52 -3.59
C LYS A 328 10.01 19.81 -4.04
N CYS A 329 8.72 19.79 -4.36
CA CYS A 329 8.04 20.96 -4.93
C CYS A 329 6.81 21.45 -4.19
N LEU A 330 6.33 20.71 -3.19
CA LEU A 330 5.19 21.11 -2.38
C LEU A 330 5.63 21.55 -0.98
N ASP A 331 4.91 22.50 -0.43
CA ASP A 331 5.01 22.88 0.97
C ASP A 331 4.42 21.76 1.86
N ILE A 332 5.30 20.95 2.42
CA ILE A 332 4.95 19.80 3.26
C ILE A 332 4.27 20.20 4.59
N ASN A 333 4.33 21.47 5.00
CA ASN A 333 3.61 21.97 6.17
C ASN A 333 2.14 22.28 5.85
N ARG A 334 1.81 22.44 4.56
CA ARG A 334 0.44 22.72 4.08
C ARG A 334 -0.28 21.47 3.57
N ILE A 335 0.34 20.30 3.67
CA ILE A 335 -0.27 19.02 3.29
C ILE A 335 -0.05 17.96 4.38
N HIS A 336 -0.98 17.03 4.51
CA HIS A 336 -0.73 15.78 5.24
C HIS A 336 -1.44 14.59 4.59
N PHE A 337 -0.82 13.41 4.71
CA PHE A 337 -1.37 12.17 4.19
C PHE A 337 -2.57 11.70 5.02
N ILE A 338 -3.66 11.28 4.36
CA ILE A 338 -4.88 10.79 5.01
C ILE A 338 -4.94 9.27 4.96
N GLU A 339 -4.85 8.70 3.77
CA GLU A 339 -5.03 7.28 3.51
C GLU A 339 -4.51 6.96 2.11
N GLY A 340 -4.05 5.73 1.91
CA GLY A 340 -3.66 5.22 0.61
C GLY A 340 -3.97 3.74 0.47
N ASP A 341 -4.30 3.34 -0.74
CA ASP A 341 -4.36 1.93 -1.12
C ASP A 341 -3.21 1.62 -2.10
N ILE A 342 -3.23 0.42 -2.69
CA ILE A 342 -2.24 -0.08 -3.64
C ILE A 342 -1.86 0.96 -4.70
N ASP A 343 -2.86 1.55 -5.37
CA ASP A 343 -2.71 2.40 -6.54
C ASP A 343 -3.24 3.82 -6.32
N SER A 344 -3.61 4.18 -5.09
CA SER A 344 -4.18 5.51 -4.81
C SER A 344 -3.70 6.08 -3.49
N ALA A 345 -3.71 7.40 -3.40
CA ALA A 345 -3.19 8.14 -2.27
C ALA A 345 -3.96 9.45 -2.07
N TYR A 346 -4.31 9.78 -0.84
CA TYR A 346 -5.15 10.93 -0.50
C TYR A 346 -4.46 11.84 0.51
N TRP A 347 -4.51 13.14 0.26
CA TRP A 347 -3.96 14.19 1.13
C TRP A 347 -4.99 15.25 1.44
N ALA A 348 -4.95 15.80 2.65
CA ALA A 348 -5.61 17.07 2.94
C ALA A 348 -4.64 18.21 2.60
N ILE A 349 -5.18 19.28 2.04
CA ILE A 349 -4.44 20.41 1.49
C ILE A 349 -4.94 21.70 2.12
N SER A 350 -4.02 22.54 2.59
CA SER A 350 -4.27 23.93 2.97
C SER A 350 -3.97 24.84 1.78
N GLY A 351 -4.89 24.90 0.82
CA GLY A 351 -4.76 25.69 -0.40
C GLY A 351 -5.22 27.15 -0.26
N ASN A 352 -5.59 27.75 -1.39
CA ASN A 352 -6.21 29.08 -1.45
C ASN A 352 -7.70 28.97 -1.02
N PRO A 353 -8.14 29.64 0.07
CA PRO A 353 -9.53 29.58 0.53
C PRO A 353 -10.50 30.31 -0.42
N ASN A 354 -10.01 31.16 -1.31
CA ASN A 354 -10.82 31.88 -2.30
C ASN A 354 -11.09 31.05 -3.57
N GLU A 355 -10.46 29.89 -3.69
CA GLU A 355 -10.65 28.95 -4.80
C GLU A 355 -11.45 27.73 -4.36
N GLY A 356 -12.12 27.08 -5.31
CA GLY A 356 -12.81 25.81 -5.06
C GLY A 356 -11.85 24.66 -4.71
N PHE A 357 -12.43 23.52 -4.32
CA PHE A 357 -11.67 22.30 -4.01
C PHE A 357 -10.97 21.67 -5.23
N THR A 358 -11.17 22.22 -6.43
CA THR A 358 -10.59 21.74 -7.69
C THR A 358 -9.20 22.32 -8.00
N GLN A 359 -8.59 23.02 -7.05
CA GLN A 359 -7.29 23.68 -7.19
C GLN A 359 -6.07 22.73 -7.11
N TRP A 360 -6.30 21.43 -6.85
CA TRP A 360 -5.26 20.39 -6.80
C TRP A 360 -4.15 20.78 -5.81
N PHE A 361 -2.89 20.76 -6.26
CA PHE A 361 -1.75 21.18 -5.44
C PHE A 361 -1.34 22.63 -5.70
N ASN A 362 -2.03 23.37 -6.58
CA ASN A 362 -1.53 24.63 -7.15
C ASN A 362 -1.10 25.68 -6.12
N ALA A 363 -1.87 25.81 -5.03
CA ALA A 363 -1.64 26.80 -3.98
C ALA A 363 -0.57 26.39 -2.96
N VAL A 364 -0.13 25.13 -2.98
CA VAL A 364 0.89 24.58 -2.08
C VAL A 364 2.18 24.23 -2.82
N ILE A 365 2.33 24.57 -4.10
CA ILE A 365 3.60 24.44 -4.82
C ILE A 365 4.56 25.51 -4.27
N SER A 366 5.63 25.07 -3.61
CA SER A 366 6.69 25.91 -3.06
C SER A 366 7.83 26.14 -4.07
N ASP A 367 8.17 25.13 -4.87
CA ASP A 367 9.15 25.23 -5.96
C ASP A 367 8.44 25.10 -7.31
N ARG A 368 8.11 26.26 -7.91
CA ARG A 368 7.35 26.33 -9.15
C ARG A 368 8.17 25.87 -10.35
N ASP A 369 9.47 26.15 -10.36
CA ASP A 369 10.36 25.81 -11.49
C ASP A 369 10.54 24.29 -11.55
N PHE A 370 10.85 23.66 -10.42
CA PHE A 370 10.92 22.21 -10.34
C PHE A 370 9.57 21.56 -10.73
N TYR A 371 8.45 22.10 -10.23
CA TYR A 371 7.12 21.57 -10.58
C TYR A 371 6.86 21.65 -12.08
N ASN A 372 7.07 22.82 -12.70
CA ASN A 372 6.79 23.02 -14.13
C ASN A 372 7.67 22.12 -15.01
N ASP A 373 8.94 21.94 -14.63
CA ASP A 373 9.89 21.10 -15.37
C ASP A 373 9.53 19.61 -15.29
N ASN A 374 8.94 19.16 -14.18
CA ASN A 374 8.82 17.76 -13.86
C ASN A 374 7.39 17.20 -13.79
N ALA A 375 6.36 18.02 -13.60
CA ALA A 375 4.97 17.55 -13.42
C ALA A 375 4.48 16.75 -14.63
N LYS A 376 4.95 17.09 -15.84
CA LYS A 376 4.65 16.40 -17.10
C LYS A 376 4.99 14.91 -17.13
N TYR A 377 5.94 14.48 -16.30
CA TYR A 377 6.34 13.08 -16.24
C TYR A 377 5.32 12.23 -15.47
N PHE A 378 4.65 12.82 -14.47
CA PHE A 378 3.65 12.12 -13.66
C PHE A 378 2.22 12.40 -14.13
N PHE A 379 1.86 13.67 -14.30
CA PHE A 379 0.51 14.11 -14.62
C PHE A 379 0.27 14.25 -16.13
N PRO A 380 -0.99 14.13 -16.59
CA PRO A 380 -1.33 14.51 -17.95
C PRO A 380 -1.06 16.00 -18.20
N THR A 381 -0.51 16.28 -19.37
CA THR A 381 -0.22 17.60 -19.94
C THR A 381 -1.21 17.99 -21.04
N ILE A 382 -1.79 17.02 -21.72
CA ILE A 382 -2.72 17.23 -22.83
C ILE A 382 -4.12 16.92 -22.34
N LYS A 383 -4.95 17.96 -22.23
CA LYS A 383 -6.34 17.83 -21.78
C LYS A 383 -7.13 16.97 -22.79
N SER A 384 -7.85 15.99 -22.29
CA SER A 384 -8.69 15.07 -23.08
C SER A 384 -7.94 14.11 -24.01
N ASP A 385 -6.61 13.99 -23.89
CA ASP A 385 -5.86 12.92 -24.54
C ASP A 385 -5.77 11.72 -23.61
N VAL A 386 -6.53 10.67 -23.93
CA VAL A 386 -6.59 9.45 -23.13
C VAL A 386 -5.24 8.74 -23.08
N TYR A 387 -4.39 8.89 -24.12
CA TYR A 387 -3.05 8.30 -24.11
C TYR A 387 -2.14 8.96 -23.07
N ASP A 388 -2.15 10.29 -23.01
CA ASP A 388 -1.38 11.04 -22.02
C ASP A 388 -1.95 10.88 -20.60
N GLU A 389 -3.28 10.85 -20.46
CA GLU A 389 -3.96 10.58 -19.18
C GLU A 389 -3.70 9.17 -18.63
N LYS A 390 -3.44 8.19 -19.50
CA LYS A 390 -3.22 6.79 -19.15
C LYS A 390 -1.82 6.28 -19.50
N LYS A 391 -0.84 7.18 -19.58
CA LYS A 391 0.57 6.81 -19.82
C LYS A 391 1.10 5.89 -18.72
N ILE A 392 1.97 4.96 -19.13
CA ILE A 392 2.72 4.06 -18.26
C ILE A 392 3.55 4.89 -17.29
N LEU A 393 3.59 4.46 -16.02
CA LEU A 393 4.22 5.18 -14.90
C LEU A 393 3.63 6.58 -14.63
N GLY A 394 2.55 6.97 -15.31
CA GLY A 394 1.81 8.20 -15.01
C GLY A 394 0.80 8.02 -13.89
N LEU A 395 0.18 9.12 -13.48
CA LEU A 395 -0.91 9.16 -12.52
C LEU A 395 -1.90 10.27 -12.87
N ALA A 396 -3.12 10.15 -12.37
CA ALA A 396 -4.18 11.13 -12.58
C ALA A 396 -4.80 11.57 -11.25
N ILE A 397 -5.35 12.77 -11.23
CA ILE A 397 -6.22 13.22 -10.13
C ILE A 397 -7.51 12.40 -10.23
N GLU A 398 -7.74 11.49 -9.29
CA GLU A 398 -8.92 10.63 -9.29
C GLU A 398 -10.11 11.34 -8.66
N ARG A 399 -9.88 11.95 -7.49
CA ARG A 399 -10.95 12.47 -6.63
C ARG A 399 -10.52 13.68 -5.86
N GLN A 400 -11.48 14.55 -5.63
CA GLN A 400 -11.31 15.73 -4.81
C GLN A 400 -12.57 15.94 -3.99
N GLY A 401 -12.44 16.59 -2.84
CA GLY A 401 -13.56 16.80 -1.94
C GLY A 401 -13.30 17.89 -0.92
N THR A 402 -14.37 18.31 -0.26
CA THR A 402 -14.31 19.25 0.87
C THR A 402 -14.06 18.57 2.19
N ALA A 403 -14.38 17.27 2.31
CA ALA A 403 -14.06 16.51 3.50
C ALA A 403 -13.73 15.05 3.19
N MET A 404 -12.92 14.44 4.05
CA MET A 404 -12.67 13.00 4.04
C MET A 404 -12.62 12.44 5.46
N TYR A 405 -13.35 11.35 5.66
CA TYR A 405 -13.38 10.56 6.90
C TYR A 405 -12.77 9.20 6.60
N ALA A 406 -11.58 8.92 7.11
CA ALA A 406 -10.82 7.69 6.87
C ALA A 406 -10.76 6.86 8.17
N LEU A 407 -11.69 5.92 8.31
CA LEU A 407 -11.86 5.10 9.51
C LEU A 407 -10.69 4.14 9.72
N ALA A 408 -10.31 3.47 8.63
CA ALA A 408 -9.27 2.47 8.55
C ALA A 408 -8.93 2.23 7.07
N PRO A 409 -7.85 1.51 6.74
CA PRO A 409 -7.48 1.39 5.35
C PRO A 409 -8.56 0.76 4.47
N LYS A 410 -8.80 1.35 3.29
CA LYS A 410 -9.92 1.04 2.37
C LYS A 410 -11.34 1.25 2.95
N ASN A 411 -11.49 1.94 4.07
CA ASN A 411 -12.77 2.25 4.71
C ASN A 411 -12.86 3.75 4.97
N TYR A 412 -13.43 4.49 4.02
CA TYR A 412 -13.48 5.94 4.05
C TYR A 412 -14.70 6.52 3.33
N MET A 413 -14.94 7.79 3.57
CA MET A 413 -15.93 8.62 2.90
C MET A 413 -15.28 9.90 2.41
N ILE A 414 -15.64 10.35 1.20
CA ILE A 414 -15.26 11.66 0.67
C ILE A 414 -16.54 12.45 0.32
N GLU A 415 -16.58 13.69 0.79
CA GLU A 415 -17.67 14.64 0.54
C GLU A 415 -17.27 15.66 -0.53
N THR A 416 -18.23 16.07 -1.36
CA THR A 416 -18.09 17.16 -2.34
C THR A 416 -19.12 18.26 -2.04
N ILE A 417 -18.99 19.46 -2.62
CA ILE A 417 -19.79 20.67 -2.26
C ILE A 417 -21.31 20.52 -2.45
N TYR A 418 -21.80 19.40 -2.99
CA TYR A 418 -23.21 19.09 -2.95
C TYR A 418 -23.37 17.81 -2.15
N CYS A 419 -23.94 17.88 -0.93
CA CYS A 419 -24.24 16.72 -0.08
C CYS A 419 -24.89 15.51 -0.83
N ALA A 420 -25.40 15.74 -2.04
CA ALA A 420 -25.85 14.73 -3.01
C ALA A 420 -24.76 13.75 -3.51
N ASN A 421 -23.48 14.12 -3.58
CA ASN A 421 -22.41 13.28 -4.16
C ASN A 421 -21.33 12.92 -3.13
N THR A 422 -21.72 12.12 -2.14
CA THR A 422 -20.80 11.48 -1.20
C THR A 422 -20.34 10.14 -1.77
N LYS A 423 -19.02 9.88 -1.80
CA LYS A 423 -18.50 8.54 -2.13
C LYS A 423 -18.09 7.82 -0.86
N ILE A 424 -18.75 6.71 -0.58
CA ILE A 424 -18.42 5.79 0.51
C ILE A 424 -17.67 4.59 -0.06
N LYS A 425 -16.48 4.30 0.48
CA LYS A 425 -15.69 3.10 0.17
C LYS A 425 -15.59 2.27 1.45
N LEU A 426 -16.13 1.05 1.43
CA LEU A 426 -16.06 0.13 2.56
C LEU A 426 -15.59 -1.24 2.09
N LYS A 427 -14.53 -1.76 2.71
CA LYS A 427 -13.97 -3.06 2.37
C LYS A 427 -14.86 -4.17 2.93
N GLY A 428 -15.30 -5.06 2.06
CA GLY A 428 -16.04 -6.26 2.46
C GLY A 428 -17.52 -6.02 2.76
N VAL A 429 -18.06 -4.81 2.56
CA VAL A 429 -19.49 -4.51 2.70
C VAL A 429 -20.13 -4.43 1.32
N ASN A 430 -21.22 -5.18 1.10
CA ASN A 430 -22.04 -5.00 -0.09
C ASN A 430 -22.96 -3.78 0.10
N GLN A 431 -22.61 -2.66 -0.52
CA GLN A 431 -23.36 -1.40 -0.40
C GLN A 431 -24.69 -1.40 -1.16
N LYS A 432 -24.92 -2.34 -2.08
CA LYS A 432 -26.23 -2.47 -2.75
C LYS A 432 -27.29 -3.03 -1.80
N SER A 433 -26.88 -3.97 -0.95
CA SER A 433 -27.76 -4.59 0.05
C SER A 433 -27.79 -3.83 1.38
N ASN A 434 -26.72 -3.09 1.71
CA ASN A 434 -26.60 -2.32 2.94
C ASN A 434 -26.57 -0.83 2.60
N LYS A 435 -27.66 -0.12 2.87
CA LYS A 435 -27.73 1.33 2.69
C LYS A 435 -26.96 2.01 3.83
N ILE A 436 -25.68 2.28 3.58
CA ILE A 436 -24.83 3.00 4.51
C ILE A 436 -25.03 4.50 4.35
N THR A 437 -25.24 5.21 5.46
CA THR A 437 -25.37 6.67 5.50
C THR A 437 -24.07 7.34 5.91
N LYS A 438 -23.96 8.64 5.63
CA LYS A 438 -22.88 9.50 6.14
C LYS A 438 -22.84 9.48 7.67
N ASP A 439 -23.99 9.63 8.31
CA ASP A 439 -24.08 9.70 9.78
C ASP A 439 -23.51 8.44 10.44
N GLN A 440 -23.75 7.25 9.87
CA GLN A 440 -23.16 6.02 10.39
C GLN A 440 -21.62 6.01 10.37
N ILE A 441 -20.98 6.70 9.42
CA ILE A 441 -19.52 6.85 9.36
C ILE A 441 -19.04 7.88 10.37
N VAL A 442 -19.78 8.98 10.51
CA VAL A 442 -19.47 10.06 11.45
C VAL A 442 -19.66 9.60 12.91
N ASP A 443 -20.78 8.95 13.24
CA ASP A 443 -21.07 8.32 14.53
C ASP A 443 -19.98 7.29 14.90
N CYS A 444 -19.44 6.57 13.91
CA CYS A 444 -18.37 5.61 14.15
C CYS A 444 -17.10 6.28 14.70
N ILE A 445 -16.79 7.50 14.25
CA ILE A 445 -15.66 8.28 14.77
C ILE A 445 -16.01 8.96 16.10
N ASN A 446 -17.15 9.63 16.15
CA ASN A 446 -17.50 10.53 17.25
C ASN A 446 -18.01 9.76 18.49
N GLU A 447 -18.73 8.67 18.27
CA GLU A 447 -19.43 7.91 19.33
C GLU A 447 -18.88 6.50 19.51
N GLY A 448 -17.92 6.07 18.67
CA GLY A 448 -17.41 4.69 18.70
C GLY A 448 -18.45 3.65 18.26
N LYS A 449 -19.50 4.07 17.53
CA LYS A 449 -20.61 3.20 17.15
C LYS A 449 -20.23 2.26 16.02
N ILE A 450 -20.45 0.95 16.22
CA ILE A 450 -20.29 -0.05 15.17
C ILE A 450 -21.59 -0.23 14.39
N THR A 451 -21.53 -0.06 13.08
CA THR A 451 -22.66 -0.40 12.19
C THR A 451 -22.53 -1.82 11.70
N LYS A 452 -23.58 -2.62 11.93
CA LYS A 452 -23.70 -3.97 11.41
C LYS A 452 -24.26 -3.96 9.99
N CYS A 453 -23.80 -4.92 9.20
CA CYS A 453 -24.22 -5.13 7.82
C CYS A 453 -24.65 -6.58 7.62
N THR A 454 -25.65 -6.77 6.77
CA THR A 454 -26.12 -8.07 6.34
C THR A 454 -25.46 -8.45 5.03
N ASN A 455 -24.72 -9.55 5.04
CA ASN A 455 -24.20 -10.18 3.84
C ASN A 455 -25.04 -11.39 3.49
N MET A 456 -25.57 -11.41 2.27
CA MET A 456 -26.20 -12.59 1.70
C MET A 456 -25.14 -13.44 1.00
N ARG A 457 -25.07 -14.73 1.34
CA ARG A 457 -24.29 -15.72 0.59
C ARG A 457 -25.16 -16.89 0.21
N LEU A 458 -24.88 -17.52 -0.92
CA LEU A 458 -25.40 -18.86 -1.17
C LEU A 458 -24.59 -19.85 -0.34
N GLY A 459 -25.29 -20.75 0.35
CA GLY A 459 -24.66 -21.84 1.10
C GLY A 459 -25.51 -23.09 0.99
N GLN A 460 -24.85 -24.24 1.04
CA GLN A 460 -25.55 -25.52 1.07
C GLN A 460 -25.63 -26.03 2.51
N LYS A 461 -26.83 -26.40 2.97
CA LYS A 461 -27.04 -27.09 4.24
C LYS A 461 -27.96 -28.28 3.97
N ASN A 462 -27.57 -29.48 4.41
CA ASN A 462 -28.32 -30.72 4.18
C ASN A 462 -28.73 -30.93 2.71
N HIS A 463 -27.79 -30.70 1.78
CA HIS A 463 -28.00 -30.86 0.33
C HIS A 463 -29.01 -29.88 -0.31
N GLN A 464 -29.53 -28.91 0.43
CA GLN A 464 -30.31 -27.82 -0.14
C GLN A 464 -29.45 -26.57 -0.26
N MET A 465 -29.42 -26.00 -1.46
CA MET A 465 -28.86 -24.67 -1.68
C MET A 465 -29.83 -23.64 -1.11
N SER A 466 -29.36 -22.84 -0.16
CA SER A 466 -30.15 -21.80 0.48
C SER A 466 -29.40 -20.49 0.46
N GLN A 467 -30.14 -19.39 0.45
CA GLN A 467 -29.57 -18.08 0.69
C GLN A 467 -29.43 -17.89 2.20
N LEU A 468 -28.19 -17.74 2.67
CA LEU A 468 -27.87 -17.49 4.07
C LEU A 468 -27.65 -16.00 4.29
N SER A 469 -28.39 -15.44 5.24
CA SER A 469 -28.19 -14.09 5.74
C SER A 469 -27.23 -14.13 6.93
N ILE A 470 -26.09 -13.46 6.82
CA ILE A 470 -25.10 -13.37 7.90
C ILE A 470 -24.93 -11.89 8.27
N GLU A 471 -25.30 -11.57 9.50
CA GLU A 471 -24.98 -10.28 10.09
C GLU A 471 -23.51 -10.25 10.50
N LYS A 472 -22.81 -9.19 10.14
CA LYS A 472 -21.41 -8.96 10.50
C LYS A 472 -21.15 -7.49 10.75
N ASN A 473 -20.07 -7.19 11.46
CA ASN A 473 -19.64 -5.81 11.64
C ASN A 473 -19.20 -5.24 10.27
N GLY A 474 -19.87 -4.18 9.83
CA GLY A 474 -19.58 -3.52 8.56
C GLY A 474 -18.65 -2.32 8.72
N ILE A 475 -19.03 -1.40 9.61
CA ILE A 475 -18.29 -0.17 9.91
C ILE A 475 -17.85 -0.25 11.35
N THR A 476 -16.55 -0.49 11.58
CA THR A 476 -16.03 -0.72 12.92
C THR A 476 -15.23 0.44 13.47
N GLY A 477 -14.63 1.30 12.63
CA GLY A 477 -13.70 2.33 13.10
C GLY A 477 -12.37 1.79 13.66
N ILE A 478 -12.15 0.47 13.61
CA ILE A 478 -10.93 -0.15 14.13
C ILE A 478 -9.79 0.01 13.13
N HIS A 479 -8.78 0.77 13.54
CA HIS A 479 -7.55 0.93 12.79
C HIS A 479 -6.36 0.53 13.66
N ASN A 480 -5.98 -0.74 13.61
CA ASN A 480 -4.87 -1.28 14.41
C ASN A 480 -3.58 -1.52 13.60
N LYS A 481 -3.49 -1.02 12.36
CA LYS A 481 -2.22 -1.00 11.61
C LYS A 481 -1.27 0.11 12.07
N ILE A 482 -1.75 0.99 12.96
CA ILE A 482 -1.10 2.22 13.41
C ILE A 482 -1.60 2.52 14.83
N VAL A 483 -0.90 3.35 15.60
CA VAL A 483 -1.41 3.88 16.87
C VAL A 483 -2.40 4.99 16.56
N VAL A 484 -3.64 4.89 17.05
CA VAL A 484 -4.64 5.96 16.89
C VAL A 484 -4.84 6.65 18.23
N LEU A 485 -4.65 7.97 18.25
CA LEU A 485 -4.84 8.81 19.42
C LEU A 485 -6.29 9.30 19.51
N GLU A 486 -6.70 9.73 20.71
CA GLU A 486 -8.07 10.19 21.00
C GLU A 486 -8.52 11.34 20.08
N ASN A 487 -7.59 12.23 19.72
CA ASN A 487 -7.84 13.33 18.78
C ASN A 487 -7.97 12.88 17.31
N GLN A 488 -7.98 11.58 17.01
CA GLN A 488 -8.08 10.98 15.68
C GLN A 488 -6.81 11.03 14.83
N SER A 489 -5.68 11.41 15.41
CA SER A 489 -4.37 11.30 14.76
C SER A 489 -3.89 9.86 14.72
N CYS A 490 -3.27 9.48 13.60
CA CYS A 490 -2.69 8.17 13.37
C CYS A 490 -1.16 8.26 13.30
N CYS A 491 -0.46 7.55 14.19
CA CYS A 491 1.00 7.58 14.36
C CYS A 491 1.63 6.19 14.09
N PRO A 492 2.63 6.08 13.20
CA PRO A 492 3.23 4.80 12.83
C PRO A 492 3.84 4.10 14.03
N TYR A 493 3.83 2.77 14.01
CA TYR A 493 4.61 1.98 14.97
C TYR A 493 6.10 2.27 14.76
N MET A 494 6.81 2.56 15.85
CA MET A 494 8.24 2.83 15.83
C MET A 494 8.96 1.85 16.77
N TYR A 495 10.15 1.44 16.34
CA TYR A 495 10.95 0.50 17.12
C TYR A 495 11.33 1.10 18.48
N GLY A 496 11.17 0.30 19.54
CA GLY A 496 11.43 0.73 20.91
C GLY A 496 10.34 1.60 21.54
N LEU A 497 9.33 2.06 20.78
CA LEU A 497 8.22 2.85 21.30
C LEU A 497 6.99 1.99 21.59
N THR A 498 6.18 2.48 22.51
CA THR A 498 4.87 1.96 22.89
C THR A 498 3.82 3.05 22.71
N ALA A 499 2.54 2.70 22.74
CA ALA A 499 1.47 3.68 22.57
C ALA A 499 1.49 4.83 23.61
N LYS A 500 2.14 4.64 24.77
CA LYS A 500 2.31 5.68 25.80
C LYS A 500 3.33 6.77 25.43
N ASP A 501 4.18 6.50 24.45
CA ASP A 501 5.21 7.42 23.98
C ASP A 501 4.69 8.38 22.90
N TYR A 502 3.41 8.24 22.53
CA TYR A 502 2.72 9.09 21.57
C TYR A 502 1.78 10.05 22.28
N SER A 503 1.82 11.32 21.90
CA SER A 503 0.96 12.37 22.44
C SER A 503 0.53 13.33 21.33
N TYR A 504 -0.38 14.24 21.66
CA TYR A 504 -0.77 15.34 20.77
C TYR A 504 -0.91 16.62 21.60
N GLU A 505 -0.71 17.77 20.96
CA GLU A 505 -0.89 19.08 21.62
C GLU A 505 -2.36 19.31 22.01
N THR A 506 -2.60 19.60 23.30
CA THR A 506 -3.92 19.95 23.82
C THR A 506 -4.09 21.47 23.88
N GLY A 507 -4.43 22.09 22.75
CA GLY A 507 -4.92 23.48 22.68
C GLY A 507 -3.91 24.58 22.31
N GLY A 508 -4.28 25.42 21.33
CA GLY A 508 -3.59 26.64 20.91
C GLY A 508 -2.54 26.42 19.82
N LEU A 509 -2.72 27.07 18.66
CA LEU A 509 -1.75 27.09 17.55
C LEU A 509 -0.35 27.46 18.09
N SER A 510 0.57 26.49 18.11
CA SER A 510 1.96 26.78 18.42
C SER A 510 2.60 27.42 17.19
N SER A 511 3.02 28.67 17.33
CA SER A 511 3.91 29.32 16.36
C SER A 511 5.30 28.72 16.55
N ALA A 512 5.56 27.60 15.88
CA ALA A 512 6.92 27.07 15.79
C ALA A 512 7.74 28.00 14.88
N LYS A 513 8.80 28.59 15.45
CA LYS A 513 9.84 29.34 14.74
C LYS A 513 10.74 28.42 13.92
#